data_AF-A0A8T8WNY3-F1
#
_entry.id   AF-A0A8T8WNY3-F1
#
_cell.length_a   1.000
_cell.length_b   1.000
_cell.length_c   1.000
_cell.angle_alpha   90.00
_cell.angle_beta   90.00
_cell.angle_gamma   90.00
#
_symmetry.space_group_name_H-M   'P 1'
#
loop_
_entity.id
_entity.type
_entity.pdbx_description
1 polymer ?
#
loop_
_entity_poly.entity_id
_entity_poly.type
_entity_poly.pdbx_seq_one_letter_code
_entity_poly.pdbx_strand_id
1 'polypeptide(L)'
;MSAGLPYLQKQRKPTLTEWAHITDLQNYADLTKPELASALDSHLQAHQSIFIDDARLGDYYRRLSGSPRIFSPAKNSPVKTSPTKRAPKVEGTPSADEAPKSTRKRSSRSKVESVQTDDSDAPQTPGQMLVSVEPPLSPLAAALPPSPAVVTDVIDRQTAAWGKNLKDIWNASGVQEQSDSLRANLSSVKAIAVLLYGIESFGVLRLLFPLRLLTRIPAVEAIHSPAFEISAPDAFVLVESSFWTAFLGWLLTSLVIPLTVAYFFNISLQAAQNGGPAANTRRQRAAAAAQLASFDPLSFHIAKALIAYLVYTGKFSYWGFFNDIAVEDINNAIPGRWPGVITGSAIGVLTTLYEAILRK
;
A
#
# COMPACT_ATOMS: atom_id res chain seq x y z
N MET A 1 -27.34 20.44 -27.86
CA MET A 1 -25.94 20.06 -28.12
C MET A 1 -25.78 18.58 -27.82
N SER A 2 -25.35 17.78 -28.79
CA SER A 2 -25.26 16.33 -28.61
C SER A 2 -24.02 15.93 -27.80
N ALA A 3 -24.05 14.74 -27.20
CA ALA A 3 -22.90 14.14 -26.54
C ALA A 3 -21.79 13.71 -27.53
N GLY A 4 -22.10 13.62 -28.83
CA GLY A 4 -21.19 13.19 -29.90
C GLY A 4 -20.36 14.33 -30.50
N LEU A 5 -20.86 15.56 -30.48
CA LEU A 5 -20.18 16.75 -31.01
C LEU A 5 -18.75 16.97 -30.49
N PRO A 6 -18.44 16.88 -29.18
CA PRO A 6 -17.06 17.06 -28.69
C PRO A 6 -16.10 15.96 -29.15
N TYR A 7 -16.61 14.80 -29.59
CA TYR A 7 -15.78 13.76 -30.20
C TYR A 7 -15.43 14.12 -31.64
N LEU A 8 -16.40 14.60 -32.44
CA LEU A 8 -16.18 15.02 -33.83
C LEU A 8 -15.21 16.19 -33.93
N GLN A 9 -15.30 17.18 -33.04
CA GLN A 9 -14.37 18.33 -33.02
C GLN A 9 -12.90 17.95 -32.78
N LYS A 10 -12.66 16.84 -32.05
CA LYS A 10 -11.31 16.32 -31.79
C LYS A 10 -10.70 15.61 -32.99
N GLN A 11 -11.51 15.16 -33.94
CA GLN A 11 -11.02 14.49 -35.14
C GLN A 11 -10.29 15.47 -36.07
N ARG A 12 -9.41 14.92 -36.91
CA ARG A 12 -8.70 15.71 -37.93
C ARG A 12 -9.68 16.05 -39.06
N LYS A 13 -9.52 17.24 -39.66
CA LYS A 13 -10.32 17.67 -40.82
C LYS A 13 -10.40 16.62 -41.94
N PRO A 14 -9.30 15.95 -42.37
CA PRO A 14 -9.36 14.91 -43.41
C PRO A 14 -10.26 13.72 -43.03
N THR A 15 -10.26 13.32 -41.75
CA THR A 15 -11.12 12.23 -41.27
C THR A 15 -12.59 12.64 -41.30
N LEU A 16 -12.90 13.88 -40.95
CA LEU A 16 -14.27 14.42 -41.03
C LEU A 16 -14.75 14.50 -42.47
N THR A 17 -13.88 14.87 -43.43
CA THR A 17 -14.24 14.89 -44.85
C THR A 17 -14.41 13.50 -45.44
N GLU A 18 -13.63 12.51 -44.98
CA GLU A 18 -13.81 11.11 -45.37
C GLU A 18 -15.16 10.58 -44.86
N TRP A 19 -15.51 10.88 -43.60
CA TRP A 19 -16.81 10.48 -43.04
C TRP A 19 -17.97 11.21 -43.71
N ALA A 20 -17.80 12.49 -44.07
CA ALA A 20 -18.78 13.23 -44.86
C ALA A 20 -19.01 12.57 -46.24
N HIS A 21 -17.94 12.13 -46.91
CA HIS A 21 -18.04 11.42 -48.18
C HIS A 21 -18.71 10.04 -48.03
N ILE A 22 -18.38 9.27 -46.99
CA ILE A 22 -18.96 7.94 -46.74
C ILE A 22 -20.45 8.04 -46.40
N THR A 23 -20.83 9.07 -45.65
CA THR A 23 -22.21 9.29 -45.22
C THR A 23 -23.04 10.07 -46.25
N ASP A 24 -22.46 10.39 -47.41
CA ASP A 24 -23.10 11.18 -48.48
C ASP A 24 -23.64 12.54 -48.01
N LEU A 25 -22.89 13.21 -47.12
CA LEU A 25 -23.22 14.56 -46.66
C LEU A 25 -23.02 15.56 -47.80
N GLN A 26 -24.06 16.25 -48.23
CA GLN A 26 -23.95 17.25 -49.31
C GLN A 26 -23.23 18.53 -48.84
N ASN A 27 -22.57 19.22 -49.77
CA ASN A 27 -21.95 20.55 -49.57
C ASN A 27 -20.88 20.64 -48.46
N TYR A 28 -20.14 19.55 -48.20
CA TYR A 28 -19.14 19.51 -47.14
C TYR A 28 -17.78 20.12 -47.49
N ALA A 29 -17.51 20.38 -48.79
CA ALA A 29 -16.22 20.82 -49.29
C ALA A 29 -15.82 22.23 -48.84
N ASP A 30 -16.80 23.14 -48.74
CA ASP A 30 -16.59 24.55 -48.40
C ASP A 30 -16.68 24.83 -46.89
N LEU A 31 -17.05 23.82 -46.09
CA LEU A 31 -17.28 23.99 -44.67
C LEU A 31 -15.96 24.10 -43.88
N THR A 32 -15.98 25.01 -42.90
CA THR A 32 -14.91 25.11 -41.91
C THR A 32 -14.92 23.88 -41.00
N LYS A 33 -13.77 23.54 -40.38
CA LYS A 33 -13.68 22.35 -39.49
C LYS A 33 -14.78 22.28 -38.42
N PRO A 34 -15.09 23.34 -37.63
CA PRO A 34 -16.11 23.25 -36.60
C PRO A 34 -17.52 23.10 -37.20
N GLU A 35 -17.77 23.74 -38.33
CA GLU A 35 -19.05 23.70 -39.04
C GLU A 35 -19.31 22.33 -39.68
N LEU A 36 -18.26 21.73 -40.27
CA LEU A 36 -18.27 20.35 -40.76
C LEU A 36 -18.58 19.37 -39.63
N ALA A 37 -18.01 19.56 -38.44
CA ALA A 37 -18.29 18.72 -37.29
C ALA A 37 -19.75 18.84 -36.81
N SER A 38 -20.33 20.05 -36.81
CA SER A 38 -21.74 20.26 -36.43
C SER A 38 -22.73 19.76 -37.50
N ALA A 39 -22.40 19.93 -38.78
CA ALA A 39 -23.22 19.44 -39.89
C ALA A 39 -23.24 17.90 -39.91
N LEU A 40 -22.07 17.28 -39.73
CA LEU A 40 -21.92 15.84 -39.65
C LEU A 40 -22.62 15.25 -38.41
N ASP A 41 -22.54 15.94 -37.25
CA ASP A 41 -23.27 15.54 -36.05
C ASP A 41 -24.79 15.50 -36.26
N SER A 42 -25.32 16.54 -36.91
CA SER A 42 -26.76 16.65 -37.21
C SER A 42 -27.20 15.57 -38.21
N HIS A 43 -26.36 15.30 -39.22
CA HIS A 43 -26.62 14.28 -40.24
C HIS A 43 -26.59 12.85 -39.67
N LEU A 44 -25.59 12.52 -38.83
CA LEU A 44 -25.48 11.21 -38.20
C LEU A 44 -26.61 10.92 -37.20
N GLN A 45 -27.16 11.95 -36.56
CA GLN A 45 -28.34 11.80 -35.71
C GLN A 45 -29.62 11.61 -36.53
N ALA A 46 -29.79 12.36 -37.62
CA ALA A 46 -30.95 12.22 -38.51
C ALA A 46 -31.00 10.83 -39.17
N HIS A 47 -29.84 10.25 -39.48
CA HIS A 47 -29.71 8.96 -40.17
C HIS A 47 -29.14 7.84 -39.29
N GLN A 48 -29.45 7.86 -37.98
CA GLN A 48 -28.91 6.89 -37.02
C GLN A 48 -29.22 5.43 -37.39
N SER A 49 -30.42 5.14 -37.89
CA SER A 49 -30.82 3.77 -38.24
C SER A 49 -30.01 3.15 -39.39
N ILE A 50 -29.37 3.98 -40.22
CA ILE A 50 -28.58 3.54 -41.38
C ILE A 50 -27.11 3.33 -41.01
N PHE A 51 -26.58 4.21 -40.16
CA PHE A 51 -25.14 4.28 -39.87
C PHE A 51 -24.72 3.65 -38.54
N ILE A 52 -25.66 3.15 -37.74
CA ILE A 52 -25.36 2.53 -36.44
C ILE A 52 -24.48 1.27 -36.57
N ASP A 53 -24.61 0.54 -37.68
CA ASP A 53 -23.88 -0.70 -37.95
C ASP A 53 -22.49 -0.47 -38.56
N ASP A 54 -22.13 0.78 -38.90
CA ASP A 54 -20.80 1.10 -39.43
C ASP A 54 -19.75 1.12 -38.30
N ALA A 55 -18.79 0.19 -38.39
CA ALA A 55 -17.69 0.06 -37.45
C ALA A 55 -16.85 1.34 -37.31
N ARG A 56 -16.77 2.18 -38.34
CA ARG A 56 -16.00 3.44 -38.33
C ARG A 56 -16.67 4.51 -37.45
N LEU A 57 -18.00 4.47 -37.36
CA LEU A 57 -18.83 5.40 -36.59
C LEU A 57 -19.25 4.81 -35.23
N GLY A 58 -18.92 3.56 -34.96
CA GLY A 58 -19.26 2.88 -33.70
C GLY A 58 -18.78 3.62 -32.45
N ASP A 59 -17.60 4.25 -32.51
CA ASP A 59 -17.07 5.06 -31.41
C ASP A 59 -17.86 6.35 -31.17
N TYR A 60 -18.44 6.93 -32.22
CA TYR A 60 -19.34 8.09 -32.13
C TYR A 60 -20.68 7.67 -31.53
N TYR A 61 -21.31 6.61 -32.05
CA TYR A 61 -22.60 6.12 -31.57
C TYR A 61 -22.54 5.56 -30.14
N ARG A 62 -21.43 4.93 -29.74
CA ARG A 62 -21.18 4.49 -28.35
C ARG A 62 -21.16 5.65 -27.36
N ARG A 63 -20.73 6.84 -27.79
CA ARG A 63 -20.70 8.06 -26.96
C ARG A 63 -22.04 8.79 -26.99
N LEU A 64 -22.73 8.72 -28.13
CA LEU A 64 -24.07 9.25 -28.28
C LEU A 64 -25.09 8.50 -27.41
N SER A 65 -24.98 7.16 -27.33
CA SER A 65 -25.86 6.32 -26.50
C SER A 65 -25.63 6.44 -24.99
N GLY A 66 -24.74 7.34 -24.55
CA GLY A 66 -24.61 7.70 -23.15
C GLY A 66 -24.10 6.58 -22.23
N SER A 67 -23.63 5.44 -22.76
CA SER A 67 -23.12 4.35 -21.93
C SER A 67 -21.89 4.83 -21.15
N PRO A 68 -21.99 5.02 -19.82
CA PRO A 68 -20.87 5.46 -19.03
C PRO A 68 -19.81 4.38 -19.04
N ARG A 69 -18.54 4.76 -19.17
CA ARG A 69 -17.43 3.87 -18.84
C ARG A 69 -17.44 3.64 -17.33
N ILE A 70 -18.22 2.68 -16.88
CA ILE A 70 -18.00 2.03 -15.59
C ILE A 70 -16.73 1.20 -15.77
N PHE A 71 -15.61 1.75 -15.33
CA PHE A 71 -14.38 1.00 -15.13
C PHE A 71 -14.60 0.05 -13.96
N SER A 72 -14.74 -1.25 -14.24
CA SER A 72 -14.49 -2.32 -13.28
C SER A 72 -13.22 -3.08 -13.70
N PRO A 73 -12.19 -3.18 -12.84
CA PRO A 73 -11.04 -4.06 -13.06
C PRO A 73 -11.40 -5.48 -12.60
N ALA A 74 -11.49 -6.43 -13.53
CA ALA A 74 -11.56 -7.85 -13.18
C ALA A 74 -10.88 -8.73 -14.25
N LYS A 75 -9.71 -9.24 -13.87
CA LYS A 75 -9.22 -10.61 -14.10
C LYS A 75 -9.96 -11.48 -15.13
N ASN A 76 -9.23 -11.85 -16.18
CA ASN A 76 -9.18 -13.14 -16.87
C ASN A 76 -10.32 -14.15 -16.61
N SER A 77 -11.13 -14.44 -17.63
CA SER A 77 -11.47 -15.82 -18.00
C SER A 77 -11.93 -15.91 -19.47
N PRO A 78 -11.68 -17.04 -20.16
CA PRO A 78 -11.77 -17.14 -21.61
C PRO A 78 -13.19 -17.48 -22.08
N VAL A 79 -13.60 -16.83 -23.17
CA VAL A 79 -14.81 -17.17 -23.93
C VAL A 79 -14.57 -18.51 -24.63
N LYS A 80 -15.29 -19.55 -24.17
CA LYS A 80 -15.59 -20.75 -24.95
C LYS A 80 -16.74 -20.42 -25.89
N THR A 81 -16.48 -20.32 -27.18
CA THR A 81 -17.51 -20.50 -28.22
C THR A 81 -17.12 -21.69 -29.08
N SER A 82 -18.09 -22.54 -29.35
CA SER A 82 -18.04 -23.59 -30.36
C SER A 82 -19.48 -23.81 -30.86
N PRO A 83 -19.68 -24.50 -31.99
CA PRO A 83 -19.20 -24.10 -33.31
C PRO A 83 -20.27 -24.36 -34.38
N THR A 84 -20.22 -23.72 -35.57
CA THR A 84 -20.75 -24.35 -36.81
C THR A 84 -20.10 -23.72 -38.06
N LYS A 85 -19.33 -24.58 -38.76
CA LYS A 85 -19.11 -24.74 -40.23
C LYS A 85 -18.97 -23.44 -41.07
N ARG A 86 -17.97 -23.27 -41.96
CA ARG A 86 -17.54 -24.20 -43.04
C ARG A 86 -16.33 -23.59 -43.80
N ALA A 87 -15.26 -24.39 -43.93
CA ALA A 87 -14.32 -24.54 -45.06
C ALA A 87 -13.45 -23.35 -45.62
N PRO A 88 -12.28 -23.67 -46.24
CA PRO A 88 -11.05 -22.85 -46.18
C PRO A 88 -10.48 -22.40 -47.55
N LYS A 89 -9.54 -21.43 -47.55
CA LYS A 89 -8.55 -21.15 -48.63
C LYS A 89 -7.46 -20.21 -48.07
N VAL A 90 -6.25 -20.68 -47.71
CA VAL A 90 -5.01 -20.89 -48.51
C VAL A 90 -4.37 -19.60 -49.06
N GLU A 91 -3.06 -19.45 -48.75
CA GLU A 91 -2.03 -18.55 -49.31
C GLU A 91 -2.14 -17.04 -48.99
N GLY A 92 -1.08 -16.29 -48.64
CA GLY A 92 0.35 -16.58 -48.53
C GLY A 92 1.08 -15.39 -47.89
N THR A 93 2.21 -15.66 -47.24
CA THR A 93 3.31 -14.72 -46.97
C THR A 93 3.99 -14.33 -48.31
N PRO A 94 4.77 -13.22 -48.44
CA PRO A 94 5.87 -12.87 -47.52
C PRO A 94 6.26 -11.37 -47.38
N SER A 95 7.21 -11.11 -46.46
CA SER A 95 8.36 -10.15 -46.45
C SER A 95 8.17 -8.68 -46.91
N ALA A 96 8.93 -7.67 -46.48
CA ALA A 96 10.15 -7.51 -45.67
C ALA A 96 10.27 -6.02 -45.29
N ASP A 97 11.15 -5.73 -44.33
CA ASP A 97 11.98 -4.52 -44.18
C ASP A 97 11.32 -3.13 -44.04
N GLU A 98 11.50 -2.50 -42.88
CA GLU A 98 12.55 -1.48 -42.71
C GLU A 98 12.51 -0.92 -41.25
N ALA A 99 13.45 -1.38 -40.42
CA ALA A 99 14.03 -0.57 -39.35
C ALA A 99 15.20 0.23 -39.98
N PRO A 100 15.82 1.29 -39.38
CA PRO A 100 16.00 1.47 -37.93
C PRO A 100 16.11 2.94 -37.42
N LYS A 101 16.19 3.14 -36.10
CA LYS A 101 17.24 3.96 -35.43
C LYS A 101 17.06 4.10 -33.91
N SER A 102 18.13 3.71 -33.21
CA SER A 102 18.78 4.42 -32.08
C SER A 102 17.99 4.56 -30.75
N THR A 103 18.46 4.24 -29.54
CA THR A 103 19.80 4.38 -28.94
C THR A 103 19.82 3.71 -27.55
N ARG A 104 20.81 2.84 -27.26
CA ARG A 104 21.72 2.80 -26.07
C ARG A 104 21.09 2.98 -24.66
N LYS A 105 21.31 2.14 -23.63
CA LYS A 105 22.61 1.76 -23.02
C LYS A 105 22.40 0.74 -21.86
N ARG A 106 23.53 0.10 -21.53
CA ARG A 106 23.78 -1.16 -20.82
C ARG A 106 23.79 -1.05 -19.28
N SER A 107 23.46 -2.17 -18.66
CA SER A 107 23.66 -2.56 -17.25
C SER A 107 25.06 -2.26 -16.70
N SER A 108 25.13 -1.70 -15.49
CA SER A 108 26.35 -1.53 -14.69
C SER A 108 26.62 -2.75 -13.80
N ARG A 109 27.81 -3.33 -13.96
CA ARG A 109 28.46 -4.25 -13.02
C ARG A 109 29.53 -3.44 -12.28
N SER A 110 29.53 -3.54 -10.96
CA SER A 110 30.38 -2.79 -10.04
C SER A 110 31.85 -3.24 -10.10
N LYS A 111 32.71 -2.23 -9.93
CA LYS A 111 34.16 -2.21 -9.89
C LYS A 111 34.63 -2.65 -8.50
N VAL A 112 35.58 -3.58 -8.42
CA VAL A 112 36.46 -3.80 -7.26
C VAL A 112 37.88 -3.50 -7.74
N GLU A 113 38.52 -2.59 -7.05
CA GLU A 113 39.86 -2.07 -7.32
C GLU A 113 40.85 -2.77 -6.39
N SER A 114 41.97 -3.16 -6.99
CA SER A 114 43.11 -3.86 -6.41
C SER A 114 44.05 -2.91 -5.67
N VAL A 115 44.63 -3.36 -4.55
CA VAL A 115 46.00 -2.99 -4.14
C VAL A 115 46.73 -4.25 -3.70
N GLN A 116 47.96 -4.40 -4.21
CA GLN A 116 48.90 -5.51 -4.10
C GLN A 116 49.84 -5.39 -2.89
N THR A 117 50.78 -6.34 -2.81
CA THR A 117 51.93 -6.57 -1.89
C THR A 117 51.55 -7.45 -0.70
N ASP A 118 52.21 -8.56 -0.38
CA ASP A 118 53.57 -9.01 -0.64
C ASP A 118 53.59 -10.55 -0.45
N ASP A 119 54.22 -11.31 -1.34
CA ASP A 119 54.55 -12.73 -1.11
C ASP A 119 55.91 -13.02 -1.75
N SER A 120 56.88 -13.35 -0.90
CA SER A 120 58.20 -13.80 -1.28
C SER A 120 58.29 -15.32 -1.23
N ASP A 121 58.85 -15.83 -2.32
CA ASP A 121 59.80 -16.93 -2.41
C ASP A 121 59.38 -18.38 -2.68
N ALA A 122 60.07 -18.88 -3.72
CA ALA A 122 60.57 -20.22 -3.97
C ALA A 122 59.71 -21.25 -4.77
N PRO A 123 60.38 -22.09 -5.61
CA PRO A 123 59.89 -22.31 -6.97
C PRO A 123 59.82 -23.80 -7.43
N GLN A 124 59.31 -23.96 -8.65
CA GLN A 124 59.66 -24.97 -9.67
C GLN A 124 59.25 -26.46 -9.52
N THR A 125 58.35 -26.82 -10.44
CA THR A 125 58.10 -28.08 -11.21
C THR A 125 59.32 -29.01 -11.46
N PRO A 126 59.21 -30.26 -11.99
CA PRO A 126 58.09 -30.87 -12.75
C PRO A 126 57.80 -32.39 -12.57
N GLY A 127 56.62 -32.81 -13.03
CA GLY A 127 56.44 -33.93 -13.98
C GLY A 127 56.60 -35.37 -13.49
N GLN A 128 55.52 -36.15 -13.59
CA GLN A 128 55.50 -37.40 -14.36
C GLN A 128 54.07 -37.91 -14.55
N MET A 129 53.72 -38.14 -15.82
CA MET A 129 52.63 -39.02 -16.22
C MET A 129 52.95 -40.45 -15.77
N LEU A 130 51.93 -41.25 -15.45
CA LEU A 130 51.63 -42.54 -16.11
C LEU A 130 50.56 -43.32 -15.31
N VAL A 131 49.49 -43.68 -16.04
CA VAL A 131 48.88 -45.02 -16.10
C VAL A 131 48.20 -45.58 -14.84
N SER A 132 46.86 -45.59 -14.94
CA SER A 132 45.93 -46.69 -14.61
C SER A 132 46.51 -47.92 -13.91
N VAL A 133 46.06 -48.19 -12.68
CA VAL A 133 45.76 -49.54 -12.17
C VAL A 133 44.69 -49.40 -11.08
N GLU A 134 43.52 -49.98 -11.30
CA GLU A 134 42.56 -50.33 -10.25
C GLU A 134 43.12 -51.51 -9.43
N PRO A 135 43.03 -51.48 -8.09
CA PRO A 135 42.78 -52.74 -7.37
C PRO A 135 41.81 -52.52 -6.19
N PRO A 136 41.37 -53.56 -5.47
CA PRO A 136 40.06 -54.14 -5.65
C PRO A 136 39.19 -53.95 -4.40
N LEU A 137 37.89 -54.24 -4.53
CA LEU A 137 37.04 -54.51 -3.39
C LEU A 137 37.61 -55.66 -2.55
N SER A 138 37.94 -55.40 -1.28
CA SER A 138 37.84 -56.41 -0.22
C SER A 138 37.70 -55.82 1.19
N PRO A 139 37.06 -56.57 2.10
CA PRO A 139 36.33 -56.05 3.26
C PRO A 139 37.15 -56.14 4.56
N LEU A 140 36.69 -55.42 5.59
CA LEU A 140 37.18 -55.47 6.97
C LEU A 140 38.70 -55.22 7.18
N ALA A 141 39.06 -53.95 7.34
CA ALA A 141 40.15 -53.57 8.23
C ALA A 141 39.55 -52.87 9.44
N ALA A 142 39.60 -53.57 10.56
CA ALA A 142 39.24 -53.09 11.87
C ALA A 142 40.09 -51.87 12.28
N ALA A 143 39.45 -50.98 13.03
CA ALA A 143 40.05 -50.20 14.12
C ALA A 143 41.37 -49.48 13.82
N LEU A 144 41.27 -48.30 13.21
CA LEU A 144 42.20 -47.18 13.49
C LEU A 144 41.41 -46.11 14.25
N PRO A 145 41.93 -45.57 15.38
CA PRO A 145 41.23 -44.56 16.15
C PRO A 145 41.00 -43.32 15.28
N PRO A 146 39.82 -42.67 15.37
CA PRO A 146 39.53 -41.52 14.53
C PRO A 146 40.55 -40.43 14.83
N SER A 147 41.37 -40.10 13.82
CA SER A 147 42.27 -38.95 13.89
C SER A 147 41.42 -37.69 14.13
N PRO A 148 41.84 -36.78 15.04
CA PRO A 148 41.06 -35.61 15.44
C PRO A 148 40.64 -34.72 14.26
N ALA A 149 41.42 -34.72 13.17
CA ALA A 149 41.10 -33.99 11.94
C ALA A 149 39.83 -34.50 11.24
N VAL A 150 39.51 -35.80 11.34
CA VAL A 150 38.31 -36.38 10.73
C VAL A 150 37.07 -36.04 11.56
N VAL A 151 37.21 -35.95 12.88
CA VAL A 151 36.13 -35.53 13.77
C VAL A 151 35.84 -34.04 13.62
N THR A 152 36.86 -33.20 13.47
CA THR A 152 36.67 -31.77 13.20
C THR A 152 36.03 -31.54 11.83
N ASP A 153 36.43 -32.27 10.78
CA ASP A 153 35.79 -32.16 9.47
C ASP A 153 34.31 -32.56 9.47
N VAL A 154 33.94 -33.59 10.26
CA VAL A 154 32.54 -34.01 10.41
C VAL A 154 31.75 -32.97 11.21
N ILE A 155 32.33 -32.41 12.27
CA ILE A 155 31.70 -31.34 13.06
C ILE A 155 31.57 -30.05 12.24
N ASP A 156 32.55 -29.69 11.44
CA ASP A 156 32.51 -28.51 10.58
C ASP A 156 31.49 -28.67 9.46
N ARG A 157 31.36 -29.87 8.89
CA ARG A 157 30.29 -30.17 7.92
C ARG A 157 28.91 -30.14 8.56
N GLN A 158 28.76 -30.66 9.78
CA GLN A 158 27.50 -30.61 10.52
C GLN A 158 27.15 -29.17 10.93
N THR A 159 28.12 -28.38 11.37
CA THR A 159 27.94 -26.98 11.76
C THR A 159 27.65 -26.10 10.54
N ALA A 160 28.31 -26.35 9.41
CA ALA A 160 28.02 -25.67 8.15
C ALA A 160 26.64 -26.07 7.59
N ALA A 161 26.23 -27.33 7.72
CA ALA A 161 24.89 -27.78 7.34
C ALA A 161 23.80 -27.20 8.25
N TRP A 162 24.05 -27.15 9.57
CA TRP A 162 23.16 -26.49 10.52
C TRP A 162 23.05 -25.00 10.28
N GLY A 163 24.18 -24.31 10.04
CA GLY A 163 24.19 -22.90 9.70
C GLY A 163 23.44 -22.58 8.41
N LYS A 164 23.53 -23.46 7.39
CA LYS A 164 22.73 -23.35 6.15
C LYS A 164 21.25 -23.55 6.43
N ASN A 165 20.86 -24.60 7.15
CA ASN A 165 19.46 -24.86 7.49
C ASN A 165 18.85 -23.75 8.34
N LEU A 166 19.60 -23.19 9.30
CA LEU A 166 19.13 -22.08 10.13
C LEU A 166 18.96 -20.80 9.30
N LYS A 167 19.87 -20.55 8.35
CA LYS A 167 19.80 -19.42 7.42
C LYS A 167 18.67 -19.59 6.42
N ASP A 168 18.41 -20.80 5.94
CA ASP A 168 17.30 -21.12 5.05
C ASP A 168 15.95 -21.01 5.77
N ILE A 169 15.85 -21.44 7.04
CA ILE A 169 14.68 -21.22 7.88
C ILE A 169 14.51 -19.72 8.19
N TRP A 170 15.59 -18.99 8.44
CA TRP A 170 15.55 -17.54 8.68
C TRP A 170 15.07 -16.75 7.45
N ASN A 171 15.58 -17.11 6.26
CA ASN A 171 15.15 -16.54 5.00
C ASN A 171 13.72 -16.96 4.62
N ALA A 172 13.35 -18.23 4.85
CA ALA A 172 12.02 -18.77 4.59
C ALA A 172 10.95 -18.24 5.57
N SER A 173 11.34 -17.91 6.79
CA SER A 173 10.48 -17.28 7.79
C SER A 173 10.06 -15.86 7.38
N GLY A 174 10.73 -15.27 6.38
CA GLY A 174 10.38 -13.95 5.85
C GLY A 174 10.53 -12.83 6.87
N VAL A 175 11.22 -13.09 7.99
CA VAL A 175 11.37 -12.14 9.11
C VAL A 175 12.03 -10.85 8.66
N GLN A 176 12.98 -10.93 7.71
CA GLN A 176 13.62 -9.74 7.16
C GLN A 176 12.65 -8.90 6.34
N GLU A 177 11.89 -9.50 5.43
CA GLU A 177 10.89 -8.81 4.60
C GLU A 177 9.72 -8.28 5.45
N GLN A 178 9.32 -9.02 6.48
CA GLN A 178 8.37 -8.57 7.49
C GLN A 178 8.93 -7.40 8.31
N SER A 179 10.21 -7.44 8.70
CA SER A 179 10.83 -6.34 9.46
C SER A 179 10.97 -5.07 8.62
N ASP A 180 11.34 -5.19 7.35
CA ASP A 180 11.49 -4.07 6.43
C ASP A 180 10.11 -3.48 6.05
N SER A 181 9.09 -4.33 5.87
CA SER A 181 7.71 -3.88 5.65
C SER A 181 7.09 -3.25 6.91
N LEU A 182 7.36 -3.80 8.11
CA LEU A 182 6.97 -3.19 9.38
C LEU A 182 7.68 -1.86 9.57
N ARG A 183 8.97 -1.76 9.26
CA ARG A 183 9.72 -0.49 9.32
C ARG A 183 9.12 0.54 8.36
N ALA A 184 8.82 0.15 7.13
CA ALA A 184 8.16 1.03 6.16
C ALA A 184 6.78 1.48 6.65
N ASN A 185 5.98 0.56 7.20
CA ASN A 185 4.64 0.86 7.73
C ASN A 185 4.71 1.73 9.00
N LEU A 186 5.58 1.42 9.96
CA LEU A 186 5.80 2.19 11.19
C LEU A 186 6.39 3.57 10.91
N SER A 187 7.17 3.71 9.83
CA SER A 187 7.67 5.01 9.37
C SER A 187 6.59 5.87 8.69
N SER A 188 5.36 5.36 8.53
CA SER A 188 4.24 6.16 8.04
C SER A 188 3.73 7.09 9.15
N VAL A 189 3.38 8.31 8.76
CA VAL A 189 2.74 9.30 9.64
C VAL A 189 1.48 8.76 10.29
N LYS A 190 0.69 7.99 9.53
CA LYS A 190 -0.52 7.34 10.06
C LYS A 190 -0.18 6.31 11.13
N ALA A 191 0.92 5.58 11.00
CA ALA A 191 1.32 4.58 11.98
C ALA A 191 1.82 5.22 13.29
N ILE A 192 2.58 6.31 13.20
CA ILE A 192 2.99 7.09 14.38
C ILE A 192 1.75 7.63 15.12
N ALA A 193 0.78 8.18 14.38
CA ALA A 193 -0.48 8.65 14.96
C ALA A 193 -1.27 7.53 15.65
N VAL A 194 -1.37 6.35 15.00
CA VAL A 194 -2.03 5.16 15.58
C VAL A 194 -1.30 4.65 16.81
N LEU A 195 0.04 4.69 16.83
CA LEU A 195 0.83 4.27 17.99
C LEU A 195 0.60 5.20 19.19
N LEU A 196 0.65 6.51 18.98
CA LEU A 196 0.36 7.50 20.04
C LEU A 196 -1.06 7.31 20.59
N TYR A 197 -2.04 7.15 19.70
CA TYR A 197 -3.42 6.87 20.10
C TYR A 197 -3.54 5.51 20.82
N GLY A 198 -2.79 4.49 20.40
CA GLY A 198 -2.77 3.18 21.05
C GLY A 198 -2.24 3.24 22.48
N ILE A 199 -1.21 4.05 22.74
CA ILE A 199 -0.67 4.27 24.08
C ILE A 199 -1.71 4.95 24.98
N GLU A 200 -2.38 5.99 24.50
CA GLU A 200 -3.47 6.66 25.22
C GLU A 200 -4.64 5.70 25.49
N SER A 201 -5.07 4.97 24.46
CA SER A 201 -6.17 4.00 24.51
C SER A 201 -5.87 2.88 25.50
N PHE A 202 -4.61 2.43 25.58
CA PHE A 202 -4.20 1.39 26.50
C PHE A 202 -4.29 1.86 27.97
N GLY A 203 -3.96 3.12 28.25
CA GLY A 203 -4.16 3.72 29.56
C GLY A 203 -5.64 3.72 29.97
N VAL A 204 -6.51 4.18 29.07
CA VAL A 204 -7.96 4.19 29.29
C VAL A 204 -8.52 2.76 29.37
N LEU A 205 -8.01 1.82 28.59
CA LEU A 205 -8.45 0.43 28.64
C LEU A 205 -8.17 -0.22 30.00
N ARG A 206 -7.04 0.11 30.63
CA ARG A 206 -6.72 -0.34 31.99
C ARG A 206 -7.63 0.26 33.06
N LEU A 207 -8.10 1.48 32.85
CA LEU A 207 -9.12 2.08 33.72
C LEU A 207 -10.47 1.38 33.54
N LEU A 208 -10.86 1.12 32.29
CA LEU A 208 -12.15 0.51 31.96
C LEU A 208 -12.25 -0.97 32.38
N PHE A 209 -11.13 -1.71 32.38
CA PHE A 209 -11.07 -3.10 32.83
C PHE A 209 -10.10 -3.25 34.00
N PRO A 210 -10.52 -2.91 35.23
CA PRO A 210 -9.70 -3.14 36.41
C PRO A 210 -9.47 -4.64 36.59
N LEU A 211 -8.21 -5.02 36.85
CA LEU A 211 -7.85 -6.39 37.20
C LEU A 211 -8.29 -6.66 38.64
N ARG A 212 -9.35 -7.47 38.81
CA ARG A 212 -9.82 -7.89 40.13
C ARG A 212 -9.18 -9.23 40.51
N LEU A 213 -8.87 -9.39 41.79
CA LEU A 213 -8.33 -10.62 42.34
C LEU A 213 -9.46 -11.66 42.43
N LEU A 214 -9.33 -12.81 41.76
CA LEU A 214 -10.35 -13.86 41.82
C LEU A 214 -10.07 -14.84 42.95
N THR A 215 -8.86 -15.38 42.99
CA THR A 215 -8.48 -16.39 43.98
C THR A 215 -7.00 -16.27 44.32
N ARG A 216 -6.69 -16.45 45.60
CA ARG A 216 -5.32 -16.56 46.11
C ARG A 216 -5.06 -18.04 46.39
N ILE A 217 -4.19 -18.66 45.60
CA ILE A 217 -3.81 -20.05 45.83
C ILE A 217 -2.75 -20.05 46.96
N PRO A 218 -3.02 -20.71 48.10
CA PRO A 218 -2.07 -20.75 49.20
C PRO A 218 -0.78 -21.45 48.78
N ALA A 219 0.34 -21.05 49.37
CA ALA A 219 1.60 -21.73 49.12
C ALA A 219 1.52 -23.19 49.58
N VAL A 220 1.84 -24.12 48.69
CA VAL A 220 1.94 -25.54 49.00
C VAL A 220 3.41 -25.85 49.26
N GLU A 221 3.80 -25.95 50.53
CA GLU A 221 5.19 -26.29 50.94
C GLU A 221 5.66 -27.62 50.34
N ALA A 222 4.76 -28.57 50.10
CA ALA A 222 5.08 -29.86 49.50
C ALA A 222 5.64 -29.78 48.07
N ILE A 223 5.36 -28.70 47.32
CA ILE A 223 5.77 -28.52 45.92
C ILE A 223 6.76 -27.34 45.78
N HIS A 224 7.15 -26.69 46.89
CA HIS A 224 7.93 -25.44 46.87
C HIS A 224 7.35 -24.37 45.93
N SER A 225 6.02 -24.37 45.75
CA SER A 225 5.36 -23.37 44.90
C SER A 225 5.04 -22.12 45.73
N PRO A 226 5.50 -20.92 45.34
CA PRO A 226 5.14 -19.69 46.03
C PRO A 226 3.63 -19.42 45.90
N ALA A 227 3.05 -18.71 46.85
CA ALA A 227 1.67 -18.24 46.74
C ALA A 227 1.56 -17.31 45.52
N PHE A 228 0.66 -17.63 44.60
CA PHE A 228 0.38 -16.79 43.44
C PHE A 228 -1.08 -16.35 43.42
N GLU A 229 -1.25 -15.10 43.02
CA GLU A 229 -2.53 -14.41 42.97
C GLU A 229 -3.01 -14.38 41.52
N ILE A 230 -4.18 -14.96 41.27
CA ILE A 230 -4.80 -14.98 39.95
C ILE A 230 -5.75 -13.79 39.88
N SER A 231 -5.38 -12.80 39.06
CA SER A 231 -6.21 -11.66 38.73
C SER A 231 -6.76 -11.81 37.31
N ALA A 232 -8.04 -11.49 37.12
CA ALA A 232 -8.64 -11.43 35.79
C ALA A 232 -9.43 -10.13 35.63
N PRO A 233 -9.57 -9.64 34.39
CA PRO A 233 -10.35 -8.43 34.11
C PRO A 233 -11.82 -8.68 34.46
N ASP A 234 -12.43 -7.71 35.16
CA ASP A 234 -13.85 -7.77 35.48
C ASP A 234 -14.68 -7.42 34.23
N ALA A 235 -15.32 -8.43 33.64
CA ALA A 235 -16.19 -8.25 32.47
C ALA A 235 -17.57 -7.68 32.83
N PHE A 236 -17.99 -7.72 34.10
CA PHE A 236 -19.30 -7.20 34.51
C PHE A 236 -19.39 -5.68 34.45
N VAL A 237 -18.23 -5.01 34.39
CA VAL A 237 -18.13 -3.56 34.20
C VAL A 237 -18.79 -3.11 32.89
N LEU A 238 -18.88 -3.97 31.86
CA LEU A 238 -19.57 -3.69 30.59
C LEU A 238 -21.08 -3.44 30.76
N VAL A 239 -21.69 -3.92 31.84
CA VAL A 239 -23.12 -3.72 32.13
C VAL A 239 -23.35 -2.38 32.84
N GLU A 240 -22.31 -1.82 33.46
CA GLU A 240 -22.41 -0.59 34.24
C GLU A 240 -22.50 0.64 33.33
N SER A 241 -23.40 1.58 33.65
CA SER A 241 -23.53 2.81 32.88
C SER A 241 -22.29 3.70 32.97
N SER A 242 -21.58 3.64 34.10
CA SER A 242 -20.34 4.39 34.34
C SER A 242 -19.25 4.05 33.31
N PHE A 243 -19.13 2.77 32.94
CA PHE A 243 -18.24 2.29 31.89
C PHE A 243 -18.54 2.96 30.56
N TRP A 244 -19.80 2.96 30.14
CA TRP A 244 -20.19 3.55 28.86
C TRP A 244 -20.02 5.06 28.85
N THR A 245 -20.30 5.75 29.96
CA THR A 245 -20.04 7.19 30.07
C THR A 245 -18.56 7.48 29.92
N ALA A 246 -17.67 6.74 30.59
CA ALA A 246 -16.23 6.95 30.48
C ALA A 246 -15.69 6.58 29.09
N PHE A 247 -16.09 5.43 28.55
CA PHE A 247 -15.69 4.95 27.23
C PHE A 247 -16.18 5.88 26.11
N LEU A 248 -17.47 6.22 26.10
CA LEU A 248 -18.04 7.13 25.10
C LEU A 248 -17.49 8.54 25.25
N GLY A 249 -17.24 9.00 26.47
CA GLY A 249 -16.64 10.32 26.73
C GLY A 249 -15.25 10.42 26.13
N TRP A 250 -14.41 9.43 26.39
CA TRP A 250 -13.09 9.34 25.77
C TRP A 250 -13.17 9.16 24.25
N LEU A 251 -14.02 8.26 23.75
CA LEU A 251 -14.18 8.01 22.31
C LEU A 251 -14.64 9.27 21.56
N LEU A 252 -15.58 10.02 22.14
CA LEU A 252 -16.12 11.24 21.56
C LEU A 252 -15.06 12.36 21.53
N THR A 253 -14.37 12.54 22.65
CA THR A 253 -13.34 13.58 22.85
C THR A 253 -12.08 13.31 22.02
N SER A 254 -11.60 12.07 22.01
CA SER A 254 -10.29 11.70 21.43
C SER A 254 -10.36 11.21 19.99
N LEU A 255 -11.53 10.78 19.50
CA LEU A 255 -11.65 10.18 18.16
C LEU A 255 -12.79 10.80 17.33
N VAL A 256 -14.05 10.71 17.78
CA VAL A 256 -15.20 11.04 16.93
C VAL A 256 -15.22 12.53 16.57
N ILE A 257 -15.14 13.44 17.54
CA ILE A 257 -15.18 14.88 17.24
C ILE A 257 -13.93 15.33 16.46
N PRO A 258 -12.70 14.91 16.81
CA PRO A 258 -11.54 15.22 15.99
C PRO A 258 -11.66 14.70 14.55
N LEU A 259 -12.25 13.51 14.33
CA LEU A 259 -12.47 12.96 13.00
C LEU A 259 -13.55 13.71 12.23
N THR A 260 -14.64 14.16 12.87
CA THR A 260 -15.65 14.98 12.18
C THR A 260 -15.04 16.31 11.74
N VAL A 261 -14.23 16.95 12.59
CA VAL A 261 -13.48 18.16 12.20
C VAL A 261 -12.52 17.86 11.04
N ALA A 262 -11.77 16.75 11.10
CA ALA A 262 -10.86 16.35 10.02
C ALA A 262 -11.56 16.01 8.70
N TYR A 263 -12.83 15.61 8.76
CA TYR A 263 -13.65 15.34 7.58
C TYR A 263 -14.11 16.64 6.90
N PHE A 264 -14.59 17.61 7.69
CA PHE A 264 -15.12 18.87 7.15
C PHE A 264 -14.03 19.90 6.83
N PHE A 265 -12.97 19.97 7.64
CA PHE A 265 -11.89 20.93 7.49
C PHE A 265 -10.67 20.24 6.87
N ASN A 266 -10.58 20.27 5.53
CA ASN A 266 -9.45 19.67 4.81
C ASN A 266 -8.42 20.74 4.41
N ILE A 267 -7.49 21.03 5.32
CA ILE A 267 -6.45 22.06 5.18
C ILE A 267 -5.36 21.57 4.23
N SER A 268 -4.98 20.29 4.31
CA SER A 268 -3.94 19.71 3.45
C SER A 268 -4.33 19.73 1.97
N LEU A 269 -5.61 19.49 1.64
CA LEU A 269 -6.13 19.63 0.29
C LEU A 269 -6.04 21.08 -0.23
N GLN A 270 -6.46 22.06 0.57
CA GLN A 270 -6.41 23.48 0.18
C GLN A 270 -4.96 23.93 -0.07
N ALA A 271 -4.03 23.50 0.80
CA ALA A 271 -2.61 23.78 0.64
C ALA A 271 -2.03 23.16 -0.65
N ALA A 272 -2.47 21.95 -1.03
CA ALA A 272 -2.06 21.28 -2.26
C ALA A 272 -2.66 21.93 -3.53
N GLN A 273 -3.90 22.42 -3.47
CA GLN A 273 -4.58 23.06 -4.60
C GLN A 273 -4.04 24.46 -4.91
N ASN A 274 -3.63 25.22 -3.89
CA ASN A 274 -3.07 26.56 -4.06
C ASN A 274 -1.57 26.55 -4.48
N GLY A 275 -0.95 25.37 -4.57
CA GLY A 275 0.46 25.18 -4.89
C GLY A 275 0.81 25.26 -6.38
N GLY A 276 0.68 26.46 -6.99
CA GLY A 276 1.32 26.80 -8.27
C GLY A 276 0.80 26.11 -9.54
N PRO A 277 1.35 26.45 -10.73
CA PRO A 277 0.82 26.04 -12.04
C PRO A 277 0.86 24.53 -12.32
N ALA A 278 1.58 23.75 -11.49
CA ALA A 278 1.62 22.29 -11.56
C ALA A 278 0.29 21.62 -11.11
N ALA A 279 -0.52 22.31 -10.30
CA ALA A 279 -1.80 21.85 -9.72
C ALA A 279 -2.82 21.35 -10.76
N ASN A 280 -2.65 21.71 -12.03
CA ASN A 280 -3.52 21.30 -13.14
C ASN A 280 -3.12 19.98 -13.82
N THR A 281 -2.07 19.30 -13.37
CA THR A 281 -1.69 18.00 -13.94
C THR A 281 -2.68 16.90 -13.56
N ARG A 282 -2.96 15.97 -14.50
CA ARG A 282 -3.87 14.83 -14.30
C ARG A 282 -3.50 13.98 -13.08
N ARG A 283 -2.20 13.86 -12.78
CA ARG A 283 -1.67 13.11 -11.63
C ARG A 283 -1.98 13.79 -10.29
N GLN A 284 -1.88 15.13 -10.22
CA GLN A 284 -2.25 15.88 -9.02
C GLN A 284 -3.76 15.96 -8.82
N ARG A 285 -4.58 16.00 -9.88
CA ARG A 285 -6.04 15.88 -9.75
C ARG A 285 -6.48 14.53 -9.18
N ALA A 286 -5.82 13.43 -9.57
CA ALA A 286 -6.09 12.12 -9.00
C ALA A 286 -5.66 12.03 -7.53
N ALA A 287 -4.52 12.63 -7.17
CA ALA A 287 -4.06 12.71 -5.78
C ALA A 287 -4.99 13.59 -4.91
N ALA A 288 -5.44 14.73 -5.42
CA ALA A 288 -6.39 15.61 -4.75
C ALA A 288 -7.76 14.94 -4.57
N ALA A 289 -8.23 14.17 -5.55
CA ALA A 289 -9.45 13.36 -5.43
C ALA A 289 -9.32 12.25 -4.38
N ALA A 290 -8.16 11.61 -4.27
CA ALA A 290 -7.89 10.62 -3.22
C ALA A 290 -7.81 11.27 -1.82
N GLN A 291 -7.33 12.52 -1.72
CA GLN A 291 -7.32 13.28 -0.47
C GLN A 291 -8.70 13.84 -0.09
N LEU A 292 -9.58 14.14 -1.05
CA LEU A 292 -10.99 14.46 -0.81
C LEU A 292 -11.75 13.29 -0.18
N ALA A 293 -11.37 12.05 -0.51
CA ALA A 293 -11.96 10.84 0.06
C ALA A 293 -11.32 10.41 1.39
N SER A 294 -10.31 11.14 1.89
CA SER A 294 -9.57 10.81 3.11
C SER A 294 -9.76 11.91 4.16
N PHE A 295 -9.77 11.51 5.44
CA PHE A 295 -9.68 12.44 6.55
C PHE A 295 -8.35 13.19 6.51
N ASP A 296 -8.36 14.49 6.85
CA ASP A 296 -7.17 15.32 6.91
C ASP A 296 -6.41 15.09 8.23
N PRO A 297 -5.19 14.50 8.20
CA PRO A 297 -4.44 14.20 9.42
C PRO A 297 -4.05 15.44 10.23
N LEU A 298 -3.78 16.56 9.56
CA LEU A 298 -3.37 17.80 10.22
C LEU A 298 -4.53 18.38 11.03
N SER A 299 -5.70 18.51 10.42
CA SER A 299 -6.92 18.97 11.09
C SER A 299 -7.33 18.05 12.24
N PHE A 300 -7.17 16.74 12.09
CA PHE A 300 -7.43 15.77 13.16
C PHE A 300 -6.59 16.08 14.41
N HIS A 301 -5.28 16.25 14.27
CA HIS A 301 -4.39 16.49 15.40
C HIS A 301 -4.62 17.86 16.06
N ILE A 302 -4.88 18.90 15.26
CA ILE A 302 -5.23 20.23 15.79
C ILE A 302 -6.55 20.16 16.58
N ALA A 303 -7.58 19.55 16.00
CA ALA A 303 -8.88 19.39 16.65
C ALA A 303 -8.75 18.60 17.94
N LYS A 304 -8.03 17.47 17.92
CA LYS A 304 -7.77 16.64 19.11
C LYS A 304 -7.10 17.43 20.22
N ALA A 305 -6.06 18.23 19.90
CA ALA A 305 -5.38 19.05 20.89
C ALA A 305 -6.33 20.08 21.54
N LEU A 306 -7.12 20.80 20.73
CA LEU A 306 -8.05 21.80 21.21
C LEU A 306 -9.18 21.20 22.06
N ILE A 307 -9.76 20.09 21.60
CA ILE A 307 -10.84 19.40 22.29
C ILE A 307 -10.32 18.78 23.60
N ALA A 308 -9.15 18.13 23.58
CA ALA A 308 -8.54 17.58 24.78
C ALA A 308 -8.21 18.66 25.81
N TYR A 309 -7.70 19.82 25.36
CA TYR A 309 -7.51 20.97 26.24
C TYR A 309 -8.86 21.43 26.84
N LEU A 310 -9.86 21.69 26.01
CA LEU A 310 -11.16 22.17 26.48
C LEU A 310 -11.85 21.20 27.46
N VAL A 311 -11.78 19.90 27.20
CA VAL A 311 -12.43 18.88 28.04
C VAL A 311 -11.64 18.63 29.33
N TYR A 312 -10.33 18.40 29.24
CA TYR A 312 -9.55 18.01 30.42
C TYR A 312 -9.12 19.19 31.29
N THR A 313 -8.76 20.35 30.70
CA THR A 313 -8.39 21.54 31.47
C THR A 313 -9.59 22.45 31.71
N GLY A 314 -10.42 22.65 30.70
CA GLY A 314 -11.62 23.49 30.78
C GLY A 314 -12.82 22.81 31.44
N LYS A 315 -12.71 21.52 31.81
CA LYS A 315 -13.77 20.70 32.42
C LYS A 315 -15.09 20.79 31.64
N PHE A 316 -15.00 20.82 30.31
CA PHE A 316 -16.17 20.88 29.45
C PHE A 316 -16.91 19.53 29.47
N SER A 317 -18.14 19.52 29.97
CA SER A 317 -18.97 18.33 30.21
C SER A 317 -19.95 18.01 29.08
N TYR A 318 -19.77 18.59 27.88
CA TYR A 318 -20.68 18.42 26.73
C TYR A 318 -22.14 18.66 27.10
N TRP A 319 -22.50 19.84 27.60
CA TRP A 319 -23.88 20.15 28.03
C TRP A 319 -24.43 19.20 29.11
N GLY A 320 -23.55 18.63 29.94
CA GLY A 320 -23.94 17.72 31.03
C GLY A 320 -24.08 16.25 30.63
N PHE A 321 -23.70 15.86 29.41
CA PHE A 321 -23.71 14.45 28.99
C PHE A 321 -22.66 13.60 29.74
N PHE A 322 -21.56 14.20 30.19
CA PHE A 322 -20.50 13.50 30.92
C PHE A 322 -20.28 14.12 32.30
N ASN A 323 -20.07 13.26 33.30
CA ASN A 323 -19.75 13.68 34.66
C ASN A 323 -18.28 14.12 34.75
N ASP A 324 -18.01 15.21 35.46
CA ASP A 324 -16.67 15.76 35.68
C ASP A 324 -15.72 14.74 36.34
N ILE A 325 -16.26 13.87 37.20
CA ILE A 325 -15.50 12.78 37.85
C ILE A 325 -14.98 11.80 36.79
N ALA A 326 -15.85 11.38 35.85
CA ALA A 326 -15.46 10.48 34.79
C ALA A 326 -14.40 11.10 33.86
N VAL A 327 -14.51 12.40 33.57
CA VAL A 327 -13.51 13.14 32.78
C VAL A 327 -12.15 13.18 33.51
N GLU A 328 -12.17 13.35 34.83
CA GLU A 328 -10.96 13.35 35.64
C GLU A 328 -10.30 11.98 35.71
N ASP A 329 -11.09 10.92 35.89
CA ASP A 329 -10.60 9.55 35.90
C ASP A 329 -9.95 9.18 34.56
N ILE A 330 -10.59 9.54 33.44
CA ILE A 330 -10.01 9.38 32.09
C ILE A 330 -8.68 10.12 31.98
N ASN A 331 -8.63 11.39 32.41
CA ASN A 331 -7.41 12.19 32.36
C ASN A 331 -6.29 11.58 33.22
N ASN A 332 -6.62 10.96 34.35
CA ASN A 332 -5.66 10.29 35.23
C ASN A 332 -5.15 8.96 34.64
N ALA A 333 -5.97 8.27 33.85
CA ALA A 333 -5.61 7.02 33.21
C ALA A 333 -4.70 7.21 31.99
N ILE A 334 -4.77 8.37 31.33
CA ILE A 334 -3.94 8.66 30.17
C ILE A 334 -2.47 8.92 30.62
N PRO A 335 -1.47 8.27 30.00
CA PRO A 335 -0.07 8.50 30.32
C PRO A 335 0.32 9.94 30.01
N GLY A 336 0.85 10.63 31.02
CA GLY A 336 1.17 12.05 30.92
C GLY A 336 -0.05 12.98 30.97
N ARG A 337 -1.25 12.47 31.28
CA ARG A 337 -2.51 13.24 31.47
C ARG A 337 -2.81 14.15 30.26
N TRP A 338 -3.54 15.24 30.45
CA TRP A 338 -3.84 16.21 29.40
C TRP A 338 -2.58 16.77 28.70
N PRO A 339 -1.43 17.02 29.36
CA PRO A 339 -0.22 17.45 28.65
C PRO A 339 0.31 16.39 27.68
N GLY A 340 0.18 15.11 28.03
CA GLY A 340 0.54 13.97 27.18
C GLY A 340 -0.28 13.95 25.89
N VAL A 341 -1.60 14.15 25.98
CA VAL A 341 -2.49 14.19 24.80
C VAL A 341 -2.14 15.37 23.88
N ILE A 342 -1.85 16.53 24.46
CA ILE A 342 -1.44 17.72 23.68
C ILE A 342 -0.08 17.49 23.02
N THR A 343 0.87 16.91 23.74
CA THR A 343 2.21 16.60 23.21
C THR A 343 2.12 15.58 22.08
N GLY A 344 1.35 14.51 22.24
CA GLY A 344 1.09 13.53 21.19
C GLY A 344 0.42 14.15 19.96
N SER A 345 -0.51 15.08 20.19
CA SER A 345 -1.16 15.83 19.11
C SER A 345 -0.18 16.78 18.40
N ALA A 346 0.70 17.46 19.14
CA ALA A 346 1.74 18.33 18.57
C ALA A 346 2.75 17.54 17.73
N ILE A 347 3.18 16.37 18.19
CA ILE A 347 4.01 15.43 17.41
C ILE A 347 3.27 15.04 16.12
N GLY A 348 1.98 14.75 16.21
CA GLY A 348 1.13 14.47 15.04
C GLY A 348 1.13 15.61 14.03
N VAL A 349 0.89 16.85 14.47
CA VAL A 349 0.93 18.04 13.59
C VAL A 349 2.31 18.18 12.92
N LEU A 350 3.40 18.10 13.69
CA LEU A 350 4.76 18.20 13.15
C LEU A 350 5.05 17.11 12.11
N THR A 351 4.63 15.88 12.37
CA THR A 351 4.85 14.75 11.48
C THR A 351 4.06 14.91 10.18
N THR A 352 2.81 15.36 10.26
CA THR A 352 1.97 15.63 9.07
C THR A 352 2.52 16.79 8.23
N LEU A 353 3.05 17.84 8.87
CA LEU A 353 3.67 18.96 8.19
C LEU A 353 4.98 18.54 7.51
N TYR A 354 5.81 17.75 8.19
CA TYR A 354 7.05 17.20 7.64
C TYR A 354 6.79 16.37 6.37
N GLU A 355 5.79 15.48 6.41
CA GLU A 355 5.39 14.70 5.25
C GLU A 355 4.84 15.58 4.11
N ALA A 356 4.04 16.62 4.44
CA ALA A 356 3.51 17.54 3.44
C ALA A 356 4.63 18.33 2.74
N ILE A 357 5.68 18.74 3.47
CA ILE A 357 6.85 19.43 2.91
C ILE A 357 7.65 18.50 2.00
N LEU A 358 7.91 17.26 2.42
CA LEU A 358 8.66 16.29 1.61
C LEU A 358 7.96 15.88 0.30
N ARG A 359 6.63 15.99 0.25
CA ARG A 359 5.83 15.66 -0.94
C ARG A 359 5.79 16.78 -1.99
N LYS A 360 6.28 17.98 -1.65
CA LYS A 360 6.29 19.17 -2.50
C LYS A 360 7.64 19.32 -3.19
#